data_AF-A0A3C8CD15-F1
#
_entry.id   AF-A0A3C8CD15-F1
#
_cell.length_a   1.000
_cell.length_b   1.000
_cell.length_c   1.000
_cell.angle_alpha   90.00
_cell.angle_beta   90.00
_cell.angle_gamma   90.00
#
_symmetry.space_group_name_H-M   'P 1'
#
loop_
_entity.id
_entity.type
_entity.pdbx_description
1 polymer ?
#
loop_
_entity_poly.entity_id
_entity_poly.type
_entity_poly.pdbx_seq_one_letter_code
_entity_poly.pdbx_strand_id
1 'polypeptide(L)'
;MKHFEKLYVWAALGIIVVLPFLYMDYGSKEYPELNKAICVVRYMSAERQLQRSAFRFTYPEGRPEQFVEWMFSPIGSAIWPPVAGGGEFSQEAEKMIQKTGIPFLPSGVSLVSNKPDMDRGQQVVVRGDDERQMMVVEGYLDPQETL
;
A
#
# COMPACT_ATOMS: atom_id res chain seq x y z
N MET A 1 30.81 11.75 33.14
CA MET A 1 30.01 12.51 32.14
C MET A 1 30.52 12.34 30.70
N LYS A 2 31.77 12.68 30.35
CA LYS A 2 32.29 12.59 28.95
C LYS A 2 32.16 11.23 28.24
N HIS A 3 32.21 10.11 28.99
CA HIS A 3 32.07 8.77 28.40
C HIS A 3 30.62 8.41 28.03
N PHE A 4 29.63 8.94 28.76
CA PHE A 4 28.21 8.70 28.49
C PHE A 4 27.76 9.44 27.23
N GLU A 5 28.28 10.65 27.01
CA GLU A 5 27.99 11.42 25.79
C GLU A 5 28.49 10.74 24.52
N LYS A 6 29.70 10.15 24.56
CA LYS A 6 30.22 9.38 23.42
C LYS A 6 29.35 8.16 23.10
N LEU A 7 28.93 7.41 24.11
CA LEU A 7 28.09 6.22 23.91
C LEU A 7 26.73 6.58 23.29
N TYR A 8 26.14 7.70 23.72
CA TYR A 8 24.87 8.20 23.19
C TYR A 8 24.98 8.63 21.73
N VAL A 9 26.09 9.27 21.35
CA VAL A 9 26.37 9.65 19.96
C VAL A 9 26.49 8.42 19.06
N TRP A 10 27.18 7.36 19.51
CA TRP A 10 27.29 6.11 18.75
C TRP A 10 25.96 5.37 18.62
N ALA A 11 25.13 5.36 19.67
CA ALA A 11 23.78 4.80 19.61
C ALA A 11 22.86 5.58 18.64
N ALA A 12 22.90 6.91 18.69
CA ALA A 12 22.13 7.76 17.78
C ALA A 12 22.58 7.60 16.32
N LEU A 13 23.90 7.51 16.07
CA LEU A 13 24.45 7.24 14.74
C LEU A 13 24.02 5.86 14.21
N GLY A 14 24.01 4.84 15.07
CA GLY A 14 23.50 3.51 14.73
C GLY A 14 22.04 3.55 14.29
N ILE A 15 21.19 4.25 15.04
CA ILE A 15 19.75 4.40 14.70
C ILE A 15 19.57 5.16 13.38
N ILE A 16 20.32 6.23 13.15
CA ILE A 16 20.26 7.01 11.90
C ILE A 16 20.65 6.16 10.68
N VAL A 17 21.62 5.26 10.83
CA VAL A 17 22.04 4.37 9.74
C VAL A 17 21.03 3.25 9.49
N VAL A 18 20.33 2.76 10.52
CA VAL A 18 19.31 1.70 10.38
C VAL A 18 17.97 2.22 9.84
N LEU A 19 17.61 3.48 10.16
CA LEU A 19 16.38 4.10 9.68
C LEU A 19 16.15 3.96 8.16
N PRO A 20 17.10 4.27 7.25
CA PRO A 20 16.88 4.11 5.82
C PRO A 20 16.66 2.65 5.38
N PHE A 21 17.19 1.66 6.10
CA PHE A 21 16.92 0.24 5.81
C PHE A 21 15.50 -0.19 6.21
N LEU A 22 14.89 0.46 7.22
CA LEU A 22 13.49 0.21 7.60
C LEU A 22 12.49 0.79 6.59
N TYR A 23 12.91 1.77 5.79
CA TYR A 23 12.07 2.42 4.77
C TYR A 23 12.43 2.03 3.33
N MET A 24 13.22 0.96 3.14
CA MET A 24 13.69 0.57 1.81
C MET A 24 12.55 -0.02 0.98
N ASP A 25 11.99 0.82 0.12
CA ASP A 25 10.93 0.49 -0.83
C ASP A 25 11.56 -0.11 -2.09
N TYR A 26 11.50 -1.44 -2.22
CA TYR A 26 11.96 -2.15 -3.42
C TYR A 26 10.92 -2.05 -4.55
N GLY A 27 10.67 -0.84 -5.05
CA GLY A 27 9.92 -0.63 -6.29
C GLY A 27 10.83 -0.74 -7.50
N SER A 28 10.67 -1.75 -8.35
CA SER A 28 11.42 -1.83 -9.61
C SER A 28 10.91 -0.78 -10.59
N LYS A 29 11.78 0.06 -11.17
CA LYS A 29 11.37 1.05 -12.20
C LYS A 29 10.83 0.40 -13.48
N GLU A 30 10.98 -0.91 -13.60
CA GLU A 30 10.66 -1.73 -14.76
C GLU A 30 9.13 -1.89 -14.96
N TYR A 31 8.35 -1.88 -13.88
CA TYR A 31 6.89 -2.12 -13.94
C TYR A 31 6.09 -0.93 -13.39
N PRO A 32 5.95 0.16 -14.17
CA PRO A 32 5.34 1.40 -13.70
C PRO A 32 3.88 1.25 -13.26
N GLU A 33 3.10 0.38 -13.92
CA GLU A 33 1.70 0.16 -13.53
C GLU A 33 1.57 -0.61 -12.22
N LEU A 34 2.40 -1.63 -11.97
CA LEU A 34 2.45 -2.30 -10.65
C LEU A 34 2.84 -1.32 -9.55
N ASN A 35 3.82 -0.45 -9.80
CA ASN A 35 4.20 0.58 -8.83
C ASN A 35 3.06 1.55 -8.53
N LYS A 36 2.29 1.97 -9.54
CA LYS A 36 1.11 2.82 -9.34
C LYS A 36 0.04 2.11 -8.50
N ALA A 37 -0.21 0.83 -8.75
CA ALA A 37 -1.14 0.04 -7.96
C ALA A 37 -0.65 -0.16 -6.50
N ILE A 38 0.65 -0.37 -6.29
CA ILE A 38 1.25 -0.38 -4.94
C ILE A 38 1.07 0.98 -4.25
N CYS A 39 1.24 2.10 -4.98
CA CYS A 39 0.97 3.44 -4.47
C CYS A 39 -0.50 3.64 -4.05
N VAL A 40 -1.46 3.02 -4.75
CA VAL A 40 -2.88 3.00 -4.34
C VAL A 40 -3.04 2.32 -2.99
N VAL A 41 -2.46 1.12 -2.81
CA VAL A 41 -2.52 0.39 -1.53
C VAL A 41 -1.88 1.23 -0.40
N ARG A 42 -0.72 1.83 -0.67
CA ARG A 42 -0.06 2.75 0.27
C ARG A 42 -0.90 3.96 0.64
N TYR A 43 -1.57 4.55 -0.34
CA TYR A 43 -2.48 5.67 -0.09
C TYR A 43 -3.61 5.23 0.83
N MET A 44 -4.26 4.11 0.53
CA MET A 44 -5.38 3.58 1.32
C MET A 44 -5.00 3.21 2.75
N SER A 45 -3.80 2.67 2.96
CA SER A 45 -3.30 2.30 4.28
C SER A 45 -2.60 3.44 5.03
N ALA A 46 -2.45 4.61 4.40
CA ALA A 46 -1.83 5.76 5.06
C ALA A 46 -2.69 6.21 6.23
N GLU A 47 -2.06 6.58 7.35
CA GLU A 47 -2.76 6.91 8.59
C GLU A 47 -3.83 7.99 8.40
N ARG A 48 -3.57 8.99 7.56
CA ARG A 48 -4.55 10.03 7.20
C ARG A 48 -5.82 9.45 6.58
N GLN A 49 -5.72 8.42 5.74
CA GLN A 49 -6.88 7.77 5.14
C GLN A 49 -7.57 6.86 6.14
N LEU A 50 -6.81 6.10 6.94
CA LEU A 50 -7.36 5.25 7.99
C LEU A 50 -8.22 6.05 8.98
N GLN A 51 -7.75 7.22 9.41
CA GLN A 51 -8.48 8.13 10.31
C GLN A 51 -9.78 8.68 9.70
N ARG A 52 -9.87 8.75 8.37
CA ARG A 52 -11.03 9.25 7.63
C ARG A 52 -11.97 8.14 7.16
N SER A 53 -11.56 6.88 7.35
CA SER A 53 -12.30 5.71 6.91
C SER A 53 -13.11 5.10 8.06
N ALA A 54 -14.06 4.24 7.71
CA ALA A 54 -14.81 3.45 8.70
C ALA A 54 -13.93 2.40 9.40
N PHE A 55 -12.73 2.09 8.88
CA PHE A 55 -11.86 1.04 9.42
C PHE A 55 -11.57 1.23 10.92
N ARG A 56 -11.13 2.42 11.33
CA ARG A 56 -10.79 2.70 12.75
C ARG A 56 -11.99 2.65 13.68
N PHE A 57 -13.20 2.90 13.16
CA PHE A 57 -14.42 2.76 13.93
C PHE A 57 -14.79 1.28 14.14
N THR A 58 -14.63 0.45 13.10
CA THR A 58 -14.90 -0.98 13.16
C THR A 58 -13.81 -1.75 13.91
N TYR A 59 -12.55 -1.34 13.76
CA TYR A 59 -11.36 -1.97 14.33
C TYR A 59 -10.45 -0.92 15.00
N PRO A 60 -10.73 -0.51 16.25
CA PRO A 60 -9.95 0.51 16.96
C PRO A 60 -8.45 0.17 17.06
N GLU A 61 -8.15 -1.08 17.40
CA GLU A 61 -6.81 -1.68 17.49
C GLU A 61 -6.46 -2.46 16.21
N GLY A 62 -6.98 -2.03 15.06
CA GLY A 62 -6.99 -2.82 13.83
C GLY A 62 -5.63 -3.37 13.42
N ARG A 63 -5.59 -4.69 13.23
CA ARG A 63 -4.41 -5.45 12.81
C ARG A 63 -4.25 -5.45 11.28
N PRO A 64 -3.04 -5.65 10.73
CA PRO A 64 -2.83 -5.74 9.29
C PRO A 64 -3.78 -6.70 8.55
N GLU A 65 -4.02 -7.90 9.08
CA GLU A 65 -4.95 -8.86 8.46
C GLU A 65 -6.39 -8.32 8.42
N GLN A 66 -6.84 -7.67 9.50
CA GLN A 66 -8.17 -7.06 9.58
C GLN A 66 -8.31 -5.89 8.61
N PHE A 67 -7.24 -5.12 8.40
CA PHE A 67 -7.23 -4.07 7.39
C PHE A 67 -7.41 -4.65 5.99
N VAL A 68 -6.70 -5.72 5.64
CA VAL A 68 -6.86 -6.37 4.34
C VAL A 68 -8.27 -6.92 4.18
N GLU A 69 -8.79 -7.64 5.17
CA GLU A 69 -10.18 -8.15 5.14
C GLU A 69 -11.19 -7.01 4.93
N TRP A 70 -11.06 -5.93 5.68
CA TRP A 70 -11.93 -4.77 5.56
C TRP A 70 -11.79 -4.06 4.21
N MET A 71 -10.57 -3.87 3.71
CA MET A 71 -10.28 -3.16 2.47
C MET A 71 -10.94 -3.85 1.26
N PHE A 72 -11.00 -5.18 1.28
CA PHE A 72 -11.65 -6.00 0.25
C PHE A 72 -13.11 -6.38 0.57
N SER A 73 -13.66 -5.90 1.69
CA SER A 73 -15.09 -6.02 1.99
C SER A 73 -15.93 -5.09 1.10
N PRO A 74 -17.25 -5.28 0.97
CA PRO A 74 -18.12 -4.36 0.22
C PRO A 74 -18.01 -2.90 0.66
N ILE A 75 -17.75 -2.64 1.95
CA ILE A 75 -17.59 -1.29 2.49
C ILE A 75 -16.23 -0.71 2.08
N GLY A 76 -15.17 -1.51 2.17
CA GLY A 76 -13.82 -1.10 1.78
C GLY A 76 -13.70 -0.87 0.27
N SER A 77 -14.25 -1.78 -0.55
CA SER A 77 -14.20 -1.66 -2.01
C SER A 77 -14.94 -0.44 -2.54
N ALA A 78 -16.01 0.00 -1.86
CA ALA A 78 -16.77 1.19 -2.26
C ALA A 78 -16.00 2.52 -2.11
N ILE A 79 -14.91 2.52 -1.34
CA ILE A 79 -14.07 3.70 -1.11
C ILE A 79 -12.71 3.60 -1.82
N TRP A 80 -12.53 2.59 -2.68
CA TRP A 80 -11.31 2.46 -3.47
C TRP A 80 -11.13 3.68 -4.37
N PRO A 81 -9.88 4.11 -4.61
CA PRO A 81 -9.62 5.14 -5.59
C PRO A 81 -10.11 4.73 -6.98
N PRO A 82 -10.48 5.72 -7.82
CA PRO A 82 -11.05 5.46 -9.14
C PRO A 82 -10.06 4.75 -10.07
N VAL A 83 -10.61 4.00 -11.03
CA VAL A 83 -9.84 3.35 -12.09
C VAL A 83 -9.49 4.36 -13.18
N ALA A 84 -8.21 4.43 -13.56
CA ALA A 84 -7.73 5.31 -14.63
C ALA A 84 -8.39 4.98 -15.96
N GLY A 85 -9.14 5.93 -16.53
CA GLY A 85 -9.85 5.70 -17.79
C GLY A 85 -10.99 4.68 -17.68
N GLY A 86 -11.44 4.36 -16.46
CA GLY A 86 -12.55 3.42 -16.20
C GLY A 86 -13.93 3.98 -16.58
N GLY A 87 -14.01 5.23 -17.03
CA GLY A 87 -15.25 5.87 -17.45
C GLY A 87 -16.12 6.42 -16.30
N GLU A 88 -15.66 6.29 -15.05
CA GLU A 88 -16.34 6.84 -13.86
C GLU A 88 -16.37 8.39 -13.87
N PHE A 89 -15.38 9.02 -14.51
CA PHE A 89 -15.21 10.47 -14.53
C PHE A 89 -14.86 10.97 -15.95
N SER A 90 -15.17 12.24 -16.25
CA SER A 90 -14.67 12.89 -17.46
C SER A 90 -13.16 13.11 -17.38
N GLN A 91 -12.48 13.29 -18.51
CA GLN A 91 -11.03 13.54 -18.53
C GLN A 91 -10.64 14.80 -17.74
N GLU A 92 -11.48 15.84 -17.76
CA GLU A 92 -11.27 17.05 -16.97
C GLU A 92 -11.42 16.77 -15.48
N ALA A 93 -12.44 16.01 -15.08
CA ALA A 93 -12.66 15.62 -13.70
C ALA A 93 -11.51 14.74 -13.18
N GLU A 94 -11.04 13.77 -13.96
CA GLU A 94 -9.87 12.95 -13.61
C GLU A 94 -8.63 13.81 -13.37
N LYS A 95 -8.32 14.75 -14.27
CA LYS A 95 -7.20 15.69 -14.10
C LYS A 95 -7.32 16.52 -12.83
N MET A 96 -8.53 16.90 -12.44
CA MET A 96 -8.76 17.65 -11.20
C MET A 96 -8.55 16.77 -9.97
N ILE A 97 -9.01 15.51 -9.98
CA ILE A 97 -8.80 14.55 -8.90
C ILE A 97 -7.30 14.26 -8.74
N GLN A 98 -6.57 14.03 -9.82
CA GLN A 98 -5.12 13.79 -9.77
C GLN A 98 -4.36 14.94 -9.09
N LYS A 99 -4.79 16.19 -9.28
CA LYS A 99 -4.20 17.36 -8.59
C LYS A 99 -4.42 17.35 -7.07
N THR A 100 -5.41 16.62 -6.56
CA THR A 100 -5.65 16.48 -5.12
C THR A 100 -4.70 15.47 -4.46
N GLY A 101 -3.89 14.75 -5.25
CA GLY A 101 -2.96 13.72 -4.78
C GLY A 101 -3.61 12.36 -4.53
N ILE A 102 -4.87 12.16 -4.95
CA ILE A 102 -5.52 10.84 -4.94
C ILE A 102 -4.95 10.02 -6.11
N PRO A 103 -4.31 8.86 -5.85
CA PRO A 103 -3.82 8.00 -6.93
C PRO A 103 -4.99 7.31 -7.62
N PHE A 104 -4.82 7.00 -8.90
CA PHE A 104 -5.78 6.19 -9.64
C PHE A 104 -5.28 4.75 -9.72
N LEU A 105 -6.20 3.79 -9.66
CA LEU A 105 -5.89 2.39 -9.93
C LEU A 105 -5.67 2.21 -11.44
N PRO A 106 -4.53 1.65 -11.89
CA PRO A 106 -4.33 1.32 -13.29
C PRO A 106 -5.39 0.34 -13.80
N SER A 107 -5.97 0.62 -14.96
CA SER A 107 -7.05 -0.21 -15.55
C SER A 107 -6.61 -1.63 -15.91
N GLY A 108 -5.31 -1.86 -16.12
CA GLY A 108 -4.75 -3.18 -16.42
C GLY A 108 -4.29 -3.98 -15.19
N VAL A 109 -4.39 -3.44 -13.98
CA VAL A 109 -3.87 -4.08 -12.77
C VAL A 109 -5.01 -4.41 -11.81
N SER A 110 -5.12 -5.69 -11.45
CA SER A 110 -6.05 -6.13 -10.41
C SER A 110 -5.45 -5.95 -9.02
N LEU A 111 -6.26 -5.52 -8.05
CA LEU A 111 -5.94 -5.66 -6.62
C LEU A 111 -6.60 -6.93 -6.10
N VAL A 112 -5.85 -7.78 -5.40
CA VAL A 112 -6.37 -9.01 -4.80
C VAL A 112 -5.85 -9.20 -3.37
N SER A 113 -6.59 -9.96 -2.55
CA SER A 113 -6.23 -10.24 -1.16
C SER A 113 -5.60 -11.62 -0.99
N ASN A 114 -4.63 -11.73 -0.07
CA ASN A 114 -4.03 -12.96 0.46
C ASN A 114 -3.23 -13.84 -0.51
N LYS A 115 -3.76 -14.16 -1.69
CA LYS A 115 -3.12 -15.03 -2.67
C LYS A 115 -3.30 -14.47 -4.08
N PRO A 116 -2.35 -14.72 -4.99
CA PRO A 116 -2.54 -14.40 -6.40
C PRO A 116 -3.77 -15.13 -6.96
N ASP A 117 -4.54 -14.44 -7.77
CA ASP A 117 -5.66 -14.99 -8.51
C ASP A 117 -5.15 -15.46 -9.88
N MET A 118 -5.14 -16.77 -10.12
CA MET A 118 -4.56 -17.40 -11.32
C MET A 118 -5.33 -17.09 -12.61
N ASP A 119 -6.58 -16.61 -12.49
CA ASP A 119 -7.43 -16.23 -13.62
C ASP A 119 -7.24 -14.76 -14.02
N ARG A 120 -6.39 -14.03 -13.28
CA ARG A 120 -6.07 -12.62 -13.55
C ARG A 120 -4.63 -12.50 -14.02
N GLY A 121 -4.40 -11.56 -14.94
CA GLY A 121 -3.05 -11.21 -15.37
C GLY A 121 -2.31 -10.37 -14.33
N GLN A 122 -1.82 -9.21 -14.75
CA GLN A 122 -1.07 -8.30 -13.89
C GLN A 122 -1.86 -7.90 -12.65
N GLN A 123 -1.27 -8.11 -11.47
CA GLN A 123 -1.97 -7.91 -10.21
C GLN A 123 -1.05 -7.49 -9.07
N VAL A 124 -1.62 -6.82 -8.08
CA VAL A 124 -1.00 -6.56 -6.79
C VAL A 124 -1.75 -7.35 -5.73
N VAL A 125 -1.02 -8.24 -5.06
CA VAL A 125 -1.52 -9.05 -3.94
C VAL A 125 -1.21 -8.32 -2.64
N VAL A 126 -2.24 -8.11 -1.83
CA VAL A 126 -2.12 -7.46 -0.52
C VAL A 126 -2.38 -8.47 0.59
N ARG A 127 -1.47 -8.55 1.56
CA ARG A 127 -1.51 -9.50 2.67
C ARG A 127 -1.20 -8.78 3.98
N GLY A 128 -1.89 -9.15 5.05
CA GLY A 128 -1.53 -8.75 6.40
C GLY A 128 -0.50 -9.70 6.97
N ASP A 129 0.49 -9.17 7.69
CA ASP A 129 1.40 -9.93 8.55
C ASP A 129 1.26 -9.37 9.97
N ASP A 130 0.38 -10.00 10.74
CA ASP A 130 0.09 -9.60 12.12
C ASP A 130 1.28 -9.86 13.06
N GLU A 131 2.11 -10.86 12.79
CA GLU A 131 3.29 -11.14 13.61
C GLU A 131 4.33 -10.02 13.48
N ARG A 132 4.56 -9.54 12.25
CA ARG A 132 5.48 -8.45 11.95
C ARG A 132 4.84 -7.07 12.01
N GLN A 133 3.54 -6.99 12.30
CA GLN A 133 2.75 -5.76 12.35
C GLN A 133 2.88 -4.91 11.07
N MET A 134 2.86 -5.57 9.91
CA MET A 134 3.03 -4.91 8.63
C MET A 134 2.10 -5.46 7.55
N MET A 135 1.90 -4.67 6.49
CA MET A 135 1.30 -5.19 5.26
C MET A 135 2.40 -5.62 4.30
N VAL A 136 2.18 -6.73 3.62
CA VAL A 136 2.98 -7.21 2.51
C VAL A 136 2.23 -6.95 1.21
N VAL A 137 2.88 -6.26 0.28
CA VAL A 137 2.30 -5.89 -1.00
C VAL A 137 3.24 -6.36 -2.10
N GLU A 138 2.75 -7.26 -2.96
CA GLU A 138 3.55 -7.92 -3.99
C GLU A 138 2.93 -7.71 -5.36
N GLY A 139 3.75 -7.31 -6.34
CA GLY A 139 3.34 -7.21 -7.73
C GLY A 139 3.65 -8.49 -8.51
N TYR A 140 2.68 -8.99 -9.26
CA TYR A 140 2.80 -10.13 -10.16
C TYR A 140 2.52 -9.64 -11.59
N LEU A 141 3.38 -10.01 -12.54
CA LEU A 141 3.16 -9.77 -13.97
C LEU A 141 2.19 -10.78 -14.54
N ASP A 142 2.44 -12.04 -14.23
CA ASP A 142 1.58 -13.18 -14.47
C ASP A 142 1.72 -14.11 -13.25
N PRO A 143 0.63 -14.42 -12.53
CA PRO A 143 0.68 -15.32 -11.38
C PRO A 143 1.09 -16.76 -11.76
N GLN A 144 0.91 -17.17 -13.03
CA GLN A 144 1.19 -18.53 -13.51
C GLN A 144 2.68 -18.78 -13.76
N GLU A 145 3.48 -17.74 -13.98
CA GLU A 145 4.94 -17.86 -14.18
C GLU A 145 5.72 -18.20 -12.89
N THR A 146 5.06 -18.09 -11.74
CA THR A 146 5.67 -18.28 -10.40
C THR A 146 5.60 -19.71 -9.86
N LEU A 147 5.05 -20.67 -10.62
CA LEU A 147 4.88 -22.08 -10.26
C LEU A 147 6.01 -23.00 -10.74
#